data_AF-A0A6I2XJ09-F1
#
_entry.id   AF-A0A6I2XJ09-F1
#
_cell.length_a   1.000
_cell.length_b   1.000
_cell.length_c   1.000
_cell.angle_alpha   90.00
_cell.angle_beta   90.00
_cell.angle_gamma   90.00
#
_symmetry.space_group_name_H-M   'P 1'
#
loop_
_entity.id
_entity.type
_entity.pdbx_description
1 polymer ?
#
loop_
_entity_poly.entity_id
_entity_poly.type
_entity_poly.pdbx_seq_one_letter_code
_entity_poly.pdbx_strand_id
1 'polypeptide(L)' 'MSDNHIEPGHGDSVAAWTTVIIVITAFALGTLFFWLDISALVWASAALAVVGVLIGLVLKKAGYGVGGSKSKL' A
#
# COMPACT_ATOMS: atom_id res chain seq x y z
N MET A 1 -3.10 -35.01 -2.69
CA MET A 1 -2.28 -33.88 -3.18
C MET A 1 -3.27 -32.86 -3.69
N SER A 2 -3.64 -31.87 -2.88
CA SER A 2 -4.40 -30.72 -3.36
C SER A 2 -3.44 -29.88 -4.19
N ASP A 3 -3.68 -29.80 -5.50
CA ASP A 3 -2.98 -28.85 -6.35
C ASP A 3 -3.22 -27.45 -5.77
N ASN A 4 -2.19 -26.88 -5.14
CA ASN A 4 -2.17 -25.46 -4.81
C ASN A 4 -2.04 -24.73 -6.13
N HIS A 5 -3.16 -24.55 -6.82
CA HIS A 5 -3.24 -23.60 -7.92
C HIS A 5 -3.05 -22.22 -7.29
N ILE A 6 -1.81 -21.76 -7.22
CA ILE A 6 -1.49 -20.36 -6.98
C ILE A 6 -2.08 -19.64 -8.20
N GLU A 7 -3.35 -19.26 -8.10
CA GLU A 7 -4.05 -18.55 -9.16
C GLU A 7 -3.29 -17.23 -9.38
N PRO A 8 -2.64 -17.02 -10.55
CA PRO A 8 -1.82 -15.85 -10.79
C PRO A 8 -2.74 -14.61 -10.77
N GLY A 9 -2.76 -13.87 -9.66
CA GLY A 9 -3.68 -12.76 -9.46
C GLY A 9 -4.43 -12.74 -8.12
N HIS A 10 -4.26 -13.75 -7.25
CA HIS A 10 -4.59 -13.57 -5.83
C HIS A 10 -3.78 -12.40 -5.25
N GLY A 11 -4.31 -11.71 -4.24
CA GLY A 11 -3.88 -10.39 -3.74
C GLY A 11 -2.42 -10.20 -3.26
N ASP A 12 -1.49 -11.08 -3.63
CA ASP A 12 -0.08 -11.11 -3.26
C ASP A 12 0.83 -10.24 -4.15
N SER A 13 0.27 -9.29 -4.90
CA SER A 13 1.11 -8.36 -5.66
C SER A 13 1.84 -7.41 -4.71
N VAL A 14 3.15 -7.23 -4.91
CA VAL A 14 4.01 -6.31 -4.13
C VAL A 14 3.43 -4.89 -4.14
N ALA A 15 2.79 -4.48 -5.24
CA ALA A 15 2.12 -3.19 -5.34
C ALA A 15 0.95 -3.05 -4.36
N ALA A 16 0.12 -4.08 -4.22
CA ALA A 16 -1.02 -4.07 -3.32
C ALA A 16 -0.56 -3.99 -1.86
N TRP A 17 0.35 -4.88 -1.45
CA TRP A 17 0.83 -4.92 -0.07
C TRP A 17 1.62 -3.66 0.34
N THR A 18 2.40 -3.09 -0.59
CA THR A 18 3.09 -1.81 -0.35
C THR A 18 2.10 -0.68 -0.09
N THR A 19 1.05 -0.58 -0.91
CA THR A 19 0.00 0.43 -0.74
C THR A 19 -0.70 0.25 0.60
N VAL A 20 -1.07 -0.99 0.94
CA VAL A 20 -1.75 -1.32 2.19
C VAL A 20 -0.91 -0.94 3.40
N ILE A 21 0.38 -1.32 3.44
CA ILE A 21 1.27 -0.97 4.55
C ILE A 21 1.36 0.55 4.70
N ILE A 22 1.58 1.30 3.61
CA ILE A 22 1.73 2.75 3.69
C ILE A 22 0.46 3.41 4.23
N VAL A 23 -0.71 2.97 3.74
CA VAL A 23 -2.00 3.53 4.20
C VAL A 23 -2.24 3.21 5.67
N ILE A 24 -2.00 1.97 6.11
CA ILE A 24 -2.13 1.58 7.52
C ILE A 24 -1.17 2.41 8.40
N THR A 25 0.09 2.55 8.01
CA THR A 25 1.07 3.36 8.75
C THR A 25 0.66 4.82 8.81
N ALA A 26 0.16 5.40 7.72
CA ALA A 26 -0.31 6.78 7.69
C ALA A 26 -1.49 7.00 8.64
N PHE A 27 -2.46 6.09 8.67
CA PHE A 27 -3.59 6.18 9.61
C PHE A 27 -3.18 5.96 11.07
N ALA A 28 -2.26 5.02 11.34
CA ALA A 28 -1.73 4.80 12.68
C ALA A 28 -1.00 6.06 13.21
N LEU A 29 -0.15 6.66 12.39
CA LEU A 29 0.55 7.91 12.72
C LEU A 29 -0.43 9.09 12.85
N GLY A 30 -1.38 9.23 11.94
CA GLY A 30 -2.40 10.28 12.00
C GLY A 30 -3.21 10.21 13.31
N THR A 31 -3.61 9.01 13.72
CA THR A 31 -4.32 8.79 14.99
C THR A 31 -3.45 9.15 16.19
N LEU A 32 -2.17 8.72 16.18
CA LEU A 32 -1.22 9.05 17.25
C LEU A 32 -0.98 10.56 17.36
N PHE A 33 -0.81 11.27 16.26
CA PHE A 33 -0.55 12.72 16.28
C PHE A 33 -1.79 13.53 16.61
N PHE A 34 -2.97 13.03 16.25
CA PHE A 34 -4.24 13.62 16.66
C PHE A 34 -4.40 13.50 18.18
N TRP A 35 -4.06 12.35 18.76
CA TRP A 35 -4.07 12.16 20.21
C TRP A 35 -3.09 13.11 20.94
N LEU A 36 -1.93 13.39 20.34
CA LEU A 36 -0.93 14.30 20.89
C LEU A 36 -1.22 15.79 20.64
N ASP A 37 -2.35 16.13 20.01
CA ASP A 37 -2.74 17.50 19.62
C ASP A 37 -1.70 18.22 18.72
N ILE A 38 -0.96 17.46 17.92
CA ILE A 38 0.05 18.01 17.00
C ILE A 38 -0.55 18.10 15.59
N SER A 39 -1.36 19.14 15.38
CA SER A 39 -2.11 19.36 14.13
C SER A 39 -1.25 19.31 12.85
N ALA A 40 -0.03 19.87 12.89
CA ALA A 40 0.89 19.84 11.75
C ALA A 40 1.26 18.41 11.31
N LEU A 41 1.47 17.51 12.26
CA LEU A 41 1.84 16.13 11.98
C LEU A 41 0.64 15.28 11.54
N VAL A 42 -0.58 15.63 11.97
CA VAL A 42 -1.82 15.02 11.44
C VAL A 42 -1.94 15.30 9.94
N TRP A 43 -1.73 16.54 9.52
CA TRP A 43 -1.73 16.91 8.09
C TRP A 43 -0.57 16.24 7.33
N ALA A 44 0.59 16.07 7.95
CA ALA A 44 1.70 15.32 7.36
C ALA A 44 1.33 13.84 7.12
N SER A 45 0.63 13.20 8.07
CA SER A 45 0.12 11.83 7.92
C SER A 45 -0.96 11.73 6.83
N ALA A 46 -1.83 12.73 6.70
CA ALA A 46 -2.80 12.78 5.60
C ALA A 46 -2.11 12.87 4.24
N ALA A 47 -1.07 13.71 4.11
CA ALA A 47 -0.25 13.78 2.92
C ALA A 47 0.47 12.44 2.64
N LEU A 48 0.98 11.77 3.67
CA LEU A 48 1.60 10.45 3.55
C LEU A 48 0.63 9.40 2.98
N ALA A 49 -0.63 9.41 3.41
CA ALA A 49 -1.65 8.51 2.87
C ALA A 49 -1.88 8.74 1.36
N VAL A 50 -1.96 10.00 0.93
CA VAL A 50 -2.09 10.36 -0.48
C VAL A 50 -0.86 9.89 -1.28
N VAL A 51 0.35 10.10 -0.76
CA VAL A 51 1.59 9.62 -1.37
C VAL A 51 1.60 8.09 -1.49
N GLY A 52 1.08 7.37 -0.49
CA GLY A 52 0.93 5.92 -0.54
C GLY A 52 0.06 5.43 -1.71
N VAL A 53 -1.06 6.12 -1.96
CA VAL A 53 -1.92 5.84 -3.11
C VAL A 53 -1.19 6.11 -4.43
N LEU A 54 -0.46 7.23 -4.53
CA LEU A 54 0.33 7.55 -5.72
C LEU A 54 1.41 6.50 -5.99
N ILE A 55 2.11 6.05 -4.95
CA ILE A 55 3.11 4.97 -5.04
C ILE A 55 2.44 3.69 -5.56
N GLY A 56 1.27 3.31 -5.03
CA GLY A 56 0.50 2.17 -5.51
C GLY A 56 0.14 2.24 -7.00
N LEU A 57 -0.27 3.42 -7.47
CA LEU A 57 -0.57 3.67 -8.89
C LEU A 57 0.69 3.58 -9.76
N VAL A 58 1.82 4.10 -9.30
CA VAL A 58 3.11 4.03 -10.00
C VAL A 58 3.59 2.59 -10.08
N LEU A 59 3.54 1.82 -8.98
CA LEU A 59 3.92 0.40 -8.99
C LEU A 59 3.02 -0.43 -9.91
N LYS A 60 1.71 -0.14 -9.94
CA LYS A 60 0.78 -0.76 -10.89
C LYS A 60 1.22 -0.49 -12.34
N LYS A 61 1.55 0.77 -12.67
CA LYS A 61 2.04 1.14 -14.02
C LYS A 61 3.40 0.53 -14.36
N ALA A 62 4.27 0.35 -13.37
CA ALA A 62 5.58 -0.28 -13.53
C ALA A 62 5.53 -1.82 -13.66
N GLY A 63 4.33 -2.43 -13.64
CA GLY A 63 4.15 -3.87 -13.83
C GLY A 63 4.32 -4.69 -12.55
N TYR A 64 4.30 -4.07 -11.36
CA TYR A 64 4.25 -4.76 -10.07
C TYR A 64 2.82 -5.04 -9.58
N GLY A 65 1.80 -4.59 -10.32
CA GLY A 65 0.40 -4.92 -10.08
C GLY A 65 0.07 -6.35 -10.53
N VAL A 66 -1.11 -6.83 -10.14
CA VAL A 66 -1.65 -8.14 -10.57
C VAL A 66 -1.61 -8.29 -12.09
N GLY A 67 -0.94 -9.34 -12.58
CA GLY A 67 -0.76 -9.63 -14.01
C GLY A 67 0.31 -8.79 -14.74
N GLY A 68 1.12 -8.01 -14.01
CA GLY A 68 2.19 -7.21 -14.59
C GLY A 68 3.44 -8.02 -14.93
N SER A 69 4.19 -7.59 -15.95
CA SER A 69 5.41 -8.27 -16.44
C SER A 69 6.56 -8.39 -15.42
N LYS A 70 6.43 -7.76 -14.25
CA LYS A 70 7.37 -7.79 -13.13
C LYS A 70 6.75 -8.33 -11.83
N SER A 71 5.47 -8.72 -11.81
CA SER A 71 4.92 -9.47 -10.67
C SER A 71 5.63 -10.81 -10.65
N LYS A 72 6.34 -11.14 -9.57
CA LYS A 72 6.98 -12.45 -9.43
C LYS A 72 5.91 -13.52 -9.63
N LEU A 73 6.15 -14.40 -10.61
CA LEU A 73 5.48 -15.70 -10.74
C LEU A 73 5.60 -16.48 -9.44
#